data_AF-A0A351WGU0-F1
#
_entry.id   AF-A0A351WGU0-F1
#
_cell.length_a   1.000
_cell.length_b   1.000
_cell.length_c   1.000
_cell.angle_alpha   90.00
_cell.angle_beta   90.00
_cell.angle_gamma   90.00
#
_symmetry.space_group_name_H-M   'P 1'
#
loop_
_entity.id
_entity.type
_entity.pdbx_description
1 polymer ?
#
loop_
_entity_poly.entity_id
_entity_poly.type
_entity_poly.pdbx_seq_one_letter_code
_entity_poly.pdbx_strand_id
1 'polypeptide(L)'
;MVIIGVFIAVLLVSPACQAGYEIRCVFKDFVSSRPSQYSAPMRLDGGKINVNTSQFSGEPTELLYAVGSKSIRLVNRASGEYSELNEETLGRAADMVQSTLDYVMGTASDESQGAPSGNPRAPAIAEVKGAWTVNGMTCRRYKAAFGGQLTQDIWVADWAAAGMKSADFKVVNLLAGSYDRIMKSSNMIPSLDFMVYIPVSGLNRMNGFPVLIKQYRKGALQYEILLSRPVFKKMPASLFQVPEGFRKVWF
;
A
#
# COMPACT_ATOMS: atom_id res chain seq x y z
N MET A 1 -3.74 60.28 -30.96
CA MET A 1 -4.49 59.05 -30.59
C MET A 1 -3.57 57.87 -30.85
N VAL A 2 -3.02 57.25 -29.82
CA VAL A 2 -2.11 56.10 -29.93
C VAL A 2 -2.81 54.93 -29.24
N ILE A 3 -3.14 53.89 -30.02
CA ILE A 3 -3.78 52.66 -29.53
C ILE A 3 -2.66 51.78 -28.95
N ILE A 4 -2.61 51.67 -27.62
CA ILE A 4 -1.74 50.73 -26.91
C ILE A 4 -2.37 49.34 -27.02
N GLY A 5 -1.81 48.50 -27.90
CA GLY A 5 -2.20 47.10 -28.04
C GLY A 5 -1.66 46.28 -26.88
N VAL A 6 -2.54 45.81 -26.01
CA VAL A 6 -2.22 44.86 -24.94
C VAL A 6 -2.10 43.47 -25.56
N PHE A 7 -0.87 43.02 -25.81
CA PHE A 7 -0.57 41.61 -26.07
C PHE A 7 -0.72 40.82 -24.76
N ILE A 8 -1.91 40.25 -24.52
CA ILE A 8 -2.07 39.20 -23.50
C ILE A 8 -1.41 37.95 -24.06
N ALA A 9 -0.14 37.74 -23.72
CA ALA A 9 0.51 36.45 -23.89
C ALA A 9 -0.17 35.46 -22.94
N VAL A 10 -1.14 34.71 -23.44
CA VAL A 10 -1.67 33.52 -22.79
C VAL A 10 -0.55 32.49 -22.75
N LEU A 11 0.28 32.55 -21.70
CA LEU A 11 1.19 31.48 -21.35
C LEU A 11 0.31 30.27 -21.02
N LEU A 12 0.12 29.39 -22.00
CA LEU A 12 -0.43 28.06 -21.80
C LEU A 12 0.50 27.33 -20.81
N VAL A 13 0.15 27.40 -19.53
CA VAL A 13 0.79 26.62 -18.48
C VAL A 13 0.49 25.16 -18.79
N SER A 14 1.33 24.55 -19.62
CA SER A 14 1.26 23.12 -19.89
C SER A 14 1.39 22.44 -18.53
N PRO A 15 0.42 21.61 -18.11
CA PRO A 15 0.49 20.95 -16.82
C PRO A 15 1.81 20.18 -16.79
N ALA A 16 2.65 20.50 -15.80
CA ALA A 16 3.99 19.92 -15.70
C ALA A 16 3.86 18.39 -15.60
N CYS A 17 4.11 17.71 -16.72
CA CYS A 17 4.26 16.26 -16.74
C CYS A 17 5.48 15.90 -15.91
N GLN A 18 5.25 15.20 -14.81
CA GLN A 18 6.30 14.63 -13.97
C GLN A 18 6.72 13.29 -14.56
N ALA A 19 7.99 12.92 -14.38
CA ALA A 19 8.49 11.65 -14.87
C ALA A 19 8.59 10.68 -13.68
N GLY A 20 8.04 9.48 -13.83
CA GLY A 20 7.98 8.49 -12.76
C GLY A 20 7.93 7.07 -13.29
N TYR A 21 7.52 6.13 -12.44
CA TYR A 21 7.46 4.71 -12.76
C TYR A 21 6.03 4.18 -12.69
N GLU A 22 5.66 3.33 -13.66
CA GLU A 22 4.48 2.47 -13.56
C GLU A 22 4.94 1.02 -13.36
N ILE A 23 4.36 0.37 -12.35
CA ILE A 23 4.60 -1.01 -11.96
C ILE A 23 3.25 -1.71 -11.95
N ARG A 24 3.11 -2.82 -12.68
CA ARG A 24 1.92 -3.65 -12.56
C ARG A 24 2.05 -4.54 -11.33
N CYS A 25 1.10 -4.41 -10.41
CA CYS A 25 0.94 -5.27 -9.25
C CYS A 25 -0.11 -6.32 -9.56
N VAL A 26 0.24 -7.60 -9.49
CA VAL A 26 -0.71 -8.71 -9.56
C VAL A 26 -0.82 -9.32 -8.17
N PHE A 27 -2.03 -9.31 -7.64
CA PHE A 27 -2.38 -9.89 -6.34
C PHE A 27 -3.18 -11.17 -6.58
N LYS A 28 -2.83 -12.25 -5.90
CA LYS A 28 -3.61 -13.48 -5.86
C LYS A 28 -4.03 -13.76 -4.42
N ASP A 29 -5.33 -13.95 -4.23
CA ASP A 29 -5.94 -14.36 -2.97
C ASP A 29 -6.22 -15.87 -3.01
N PHE A 30 -5.69 -16.60 -2.02
CA PHE A 30 -5.93 -18.03 -1.83
C PHE A 30 -6.80 -18.33 -0.60
N VAL A 31 -7.26 -17.30 0.11
CA VAL A 31 -8.13 -17.41 1.30
C VAL A 31 -9.59 -17.44 0.88
N SER A 32 -9.95 -16.71 -0.18
CA SER A 32 -11.29 -16.74 -0.74
C SER A 32 -11.64 -18.14 -1.26
N SER A 33 -12.93 -18.52 -1.17
CA SER A 33 -13.43 -19.84 -1.60
C SER A 33 -13.20 -20.14 -3.09
N ARG A 34 -12.86 -19.11 -3.87
CA ARG A 34 -12.39 -19.20 -5.25
C ARG A 34 -11.17 -18.32 -5.39
N PRO A 35 -9.98 -18.86 -5.75
CA PRO A 35 -8.80 -18.05 -5.94
C PRO A 35 -9.09 -16.88 -6.87
N SER A 36 -8.91 -15.67 -6.37
CA SER A 36 -9.13 -14.45 -7.15
C SER A 36 -7.80 -13.81 -7.48
N GLN A 37 -7.69 -13.30 -8.70
CA GLN A 37 -6.52 -12.58 -9.16
C GLN A 37 -6.93 -11.16 -9.55
N TYR A 38 -6.22 -10.18 -9.00
CA TYR A 38 -6.41 -8.77 -9.26
C TYR A 38 -5.13 -8.20 -9.85
N SER A 39 -5.26 -7.30 -10.81
CA SER A 39 -4.15 -6.58 -11.42
C SER A 39 -4.39 -5.08 -11.31
N ALA A 40 -3.45 -4.39 -10.69
CA ALA A 40 -3.51 -2.96 -10.43
C ALA A 40 -2.25 -2.28 -10.96
N PRO A 41 -2.35 -1.22 -11.79
CA PRO A 41 -1.21 -0.33 -12.00
C PRO A 41 -0.92 0.45 -10.70
N MET A 42 0.34 0.40 -10.28
CA MET A 42 0.94 1.22 -9.23
C MET A 42 1.88 2.22 -9.88
N ARG A 43 1.67 3.50 -9.61
CA ARG A 43 2.40 4.63 -10.18
C ARG A 43 3.18 5.33 -9.08
N LEU A 44 4.45 5.62 -9.33
CA LEU A 44 5.36 6.26 -8.40
C LEU A 44 5.94 7.53 -9.03
N ASP A 45 5.93 8.64 -8.29
CA ASP A 45 6.48 9.92 -8.75
C ASP A 45 7.01 10.74 -7.57
N GLY A 46 8.34 10.87 -7.44
CA GLY A 46 8.97 11.86 -6.56
C GLY A 46 8.49 11.87 -5.10
N GLY A 47 8.12 10.70 -4.55
CA GLY A 47 7.53 10.59 -3.21
C GLY A 47 6.00 10.50 -3.18
N LYS A 48 5.34 10.35 -4.32
CA LYS A 48 3.90 10.11 -4.43
C LYS A 48 3.65 8.71 -4.98
N ILE A 49 2.54 8.12 -4.57
CA ILE A 49 2.05 6.84 -5.06
C ILE A 49 0.56 6.96 -5.40
N ASN A 50 0.20 6.39 -6.53
CA ASN A 50 -1.18 6.14 -6.94
C ASN A 50 -1.30 4.64 -7.24
N VAL A 51 -2.29 3.97 -6.67
CA VAL A 51 -2.60 2.56 -7.00
C VAL A 51 -4.04 2.50 -7.43
N ASN A 52 -4.32 2.03 -8.65
CA ASN A 52 -5.69 1.77 -9.06
C ASN A 52 -6.17 0.48 -8.37
N THR A 53 -7.11 0.61 -7.44
CA THR A 53 -7.65 -0.53 -6.69
C THR A 53 -8.98 -1.01 -7.26
N SER A 54 -9.35 -0.59 -8.47
CA SER A 54 -10.72 -0.74 -8.96
C SER A 54 -11.14 -2.21 -9.12
N GLN A 55 -10.23 -3.08 -9.53
CA GLN A 55 -10.50 -4.52 -9.59
C GLN A 55 -10.74 -5.15 -8.23
N PHE A 56 -10.15 -4.59 -7.16
CA PHE A 56 -10.34 -5.06 -5.80
C PHE A 56 -11.65 -4.54 -5.20
N SER A 57 -11.94 -3.24 -5.38
CA SER A 57 -13.15 -2.62 -4.83
C SER A 57 -14.43 -2.88 -5.63
N GLY A 58 -14.34 -3.33 -6.88
CA GLY A 58 -15.47 -3.37 -7.83
C GLY A 58 -15.87 -1.98 -8.38
N GLU A 59 -15.50 -0.92 -7.67
CA GLU A 59 -15.71 0.49 -8.03
C GLU A 59 -14.43 1.16 -8.58
N PRO A 60 -14.51 2.27 -9.35
CA PRO A 60 -13.34 2.95 -9.92
C PRO A 60 -12.56 3.76 -8.87
N THR A 61 -11.96 3.03 -7.95
CA THR A 61 -11.25 3.56 -6.78
C THR A 61 -9.74 3.59 -7.00
N GLU A 62 -9.10 4.64 -6.51
CA GLU A 62 -7.65 4.80 -6.49
C GLU A 62 -7.15 5.11 -5.07
N LEU A 63 -6.07 4.47 -4.66
CA LEU A 63 -5.33 4.81 -3.45
C LEU A 63 -4.28 5.85 -3.78
N LEU A 64 -4.27 6.96 -3.05
CA LEU A 64 -3.26 8.02 -3.12
C LEU A 64 -2.49 8.14 -1.80
N TYR A 65 -1.18 8.28 -1.90
CA TYR A 65 -0.33 8.66 -0.77
C TYR A 65 0.86 9.49 -1.23
N ALA A 66 1.33 10.39 -0.36
CA ALA A 66 2.50 11.22 -0.60
C ALA A 66 3.37 11.28 0.65
N VAL A 67 4.69 11.37 0.46
CA VAL A 67 5.64 11.59 1.55
C VAL A 67 5.29 12.89 2.26
N GLY A 68 5.20 12.84 3.59
CA GLY A 68 4.76 13.96 4.43
C GLY A 68 3.25 14.03 4.62
N SER A 69 2.45 13.27 3.85
CA SER A 69 1.02 13.11 4.13
C SER A 69 0.81 12.35 5.43
N LYS A 70 -0.14 12.81 6.24
CA LYS A 70 -0.63 12.11 7.44
C LYS A 70 -1.76 11.11 7.14
N SER A 71 -2.26 11.09 5.91
CA SER A 71 -3.36 10.23 5.48
C SER A 71 -3.04 9.47 4.20
N ILE A 72 -3.63 8.29 4.09
CA ILE A 72 -3.82 7.54 2.84
C ILE A 72 -5.21 7.92 2.33
N ARG A 73 -5.36 8.28 1.06
CA ARG A 73 -6.67 8.68 0.50
C ARG A 73 -7.19 7.61 -0.43
N LEU A 74 -8.46 7.25 -0.32
CA LEU A 74 -9.15 6.41 -1.30
C LEU A 74 -10.11 7.30 -2.08
N VAL A 75 -9.90 7.40 -3.40
CA VAL A 75 -10.63 8.29 -4.29
C VAL A 75 -11.51 7.46 -5.21
N ASN A 76 -12.83 7.58 -5.09
CA ASN A 76 -13.79 6.96 -6.00
C ASN A 76 -14.13 7.96 -7.12
N ARG A 77 -13.68 7.67 -8.34
CA ARG A 77 -13.87 8.57 -9.49
C ARG A 77 -15.30 8.56 -10.04
N ALA A 78 -16.09 7.52 -9.79
CA ALA A 78 -17.49 7.47 -10.23
C ALA A 78 -18.39 8.33 -9.35
N SER A 79 -18.23 8.26 -8.03
CA SER A 79 -19.07 9.04 -7.11
C SER A 79 -18.59 10.47 -6.91
N GLY A 80 -17.36 10.80 -7.31
CA GLY A 80 -16.78 12.12 -7.02
C GLY A 80 -16.47 12.29 -5.54
N GLU A 81 -16.15 11.19 -4.86
CA GLU A 81 -15.91 11.16 -3.42
C GLU A 81 -14.52 10.65 -3.09
N TYR A 82 -14.03 11.02 -1.91
CA TYR A 82 -12.84 10.42 -1.34
C TYR A 82 -12.95 10.26 0.17
N SER A 83 -12.32 9.21 0.70
CA SER A 83 -12.13 9.03 2.13
C SER A 83 -10.65 9.14 2.49
N GLU A 84 -10.38 9.48 3.75
CA GLU A 84 -9.02 9.55 4.29
C GLU A 84 -8.86 8.51 5.39
N LEU A 85 -7.84 7.68 5.26
CA LEU A 85 -7.40 6.76 6.29
C LEU A 85 -6.20 7.40 7.00
N ASN A 86 -6.40 7.79 8.25
CA ASN A 86 -5.38 8.29 9.15
C ASN A 86 -5.68 7.80 10.59
N GLU A 87 -4.77 8.09 11.53
CA GLU A 87 -4.91 7.67 12.93
C GLU A 87 -6.22 8.18 13.57
N GLU A 88 -6.61 9.42 13.28
CA GLU A 88 -7.84 10.03 13.81
C GLU A 88 -9.11 9.31 13.31
N THR A 89 -9.17 9.01 12.01
CA THR A 89 -10.35 8.39 11.38
C THR A 89 -10.51 6.96 11.86
N LEU A 90 -9.41 6.23 12.08
CA LEU A 90 -9.46 4.90 12.70
C LEU A 90 -9.80 4.94 14.18
N GLY A 91 -9.29 5.92 14.93
CA GLY A 91 -9.65 6.09 16.35
C GLY A 91 -11.16 6.21 16.53
N ARG A 92 -11.81 7.06 15.73
CA ARG A 92 -13.27 7.23 15.77
C ARG A 92 -14.03 5.99 15.33
N ALA A 93 -13.54 5.28 14.30
CA ALA A 93 -14.16 4.03 13.87
C ALA A 93 -14.08 2.96 14.97
N ALA A 94 -12.95 2.88 15.68
CA ALA A 94 -12.78 2.01 16.84
C ALA A 94 -13.76 2.39 17.96
N ASP A 95 -13.90 3.68 18.30
CA ASP A 95 -14.85 4.15 19.31
C ASP A 95 -16.30 3.80 18.95
N MET A 96 -16.65 3.87 17.67
CA MET A 96 -17.98 3.49 17.18
C MET A 96 -18.22 1.98 17.28
N VAL A 97 -17.23 1.16 16.91
CA VAL A 97 -17.31 -0.30 17.07
C VAL A 97 -17.38 -0.67 18.55
N GLN A 98 -16.58 -0.05 19.42
CA GLN A 98 -16.62 -0.27 20.86
C GLN A 98 -18.00 0.06 21.43
N SER A 99 -18.53 1.26 21.14
CA SER A 99 -19.85 1.65 21.65
C SER A 99 -20.98 0.75 21.11
N THR A 100 -20.86 0.25 19.88
CA THR A 100 -21.79 -0.73 19.33
C THR A 100 -21.65 -2.08 20.02
N LEU A 101 -20.42 -2.55 20.27
CA LEU A 101 -20.16 -3.79 21.01
C LEU A 101 -20.64 -3.69 22.46
N ASP A 102 -20.44 -2.57 23.13
CA ASP A 102 -20.92 -2.34 24.49
C ASP A 102 -22.46 -2.29 24.55
N TYR A 103 -23.09 -1.71 23.53
CA TYR A 103 -24.55 -1.66 23.40
C TYR A 103 -25.16 -3.04 23.09
N VAL A 104 -24.52 -3.82 22.21
CA VAL A 104 -24.99 -5.16 21.82
C VAL A 104 -24.65 -6.21 22.88
N MET A 105 -23.49 -6.10 23.53
CA MET A 105 -23.01 -7.00 24.57
C MET A 105 -23.27 -6.45 25.98
N GLY A 106 -24.35 -5.70 26.17
CA GLY A 106 -24.86 -5.33 27.49
C GLY A 106 -25.32 -6.56 28.29
N THR A 107 -24.38 -7.42 28.68
CA THR A 107 -24.34 -8.50 29.69
C THR A 107 -23.23 -9.52 29.35
N ALA A 108 -21.96 -9.12 29.34
CA ALA A 108 -20.83 -10.06 29.46
C ALA A 108 -19.56 -9.35 29.97
N SER A 109 -19.57 -8.95 31.23
CA SER A 109 -18.35 -8.60 31.95
C SER A 109 -17.63 -9.85 32.46
N ASP A 110 -16.31 -9.79 32.43
CA ASP A 110 -15.30 -10.69 33.01
C ASP A 110 -14.98 -11.97 32.25
N GLU A 111 -14.14 -11.84 31.21
CA GLU A 111 -12.85 -12.53 31.15
C GLU A 111 -12.09 -12.12 29.88
N SER A 112 -11.08 -11.26 30.02
CA SER A 112 -9.92 -11.30 29.11
C SER A 112 -8.67 -10.93 29.90
N GLN A 113 -8.15 -11.95 30.57
CA GLN A 113 -6.82 -11.94 31.15
C GLN A 113 -5.77 -11.69 30.05
N GLY A 114 -4.92 -10.69 30.30
CA GLY A 114 -3.51 -10.69 29.92
C GLY A 114 -3.18 -10.77 28.44
N ALA A 115 -3.30 -9.66 27.71
CA ALA A 115 -2.49 -9.48 26.52
C ALA A 115 -1.01 -9.41 26.95
N PRO A 116 -0.12 -10.28 26.45
CA PRO A 116 1.29 -10.19 26.79
C PRO A 116 1.85 -8.90 26.20
N SER A 117 2.27 -7.99 27.09
CA SER A 117 2.98 -6.73 26.79
C SER A 117 4.42 -6.97 26.28
N GLY A 118 4.60 -7.98 25.43
CA GLY A 118 5.85 -8.21 24.74
C GLY A 118 5.96 -7.26 23.56
N ASN A 119 6.98 -6.40 23.57
CA ASN A 119 7.39 -5.66 22.36
C ASN A 119 7.38 -6.61 21.16
N PRO A 120 6.66 -6.30 20.06
CA PRO A 120 6.56 -7.20 18.92
C PRO A 120 7.96 -7.50 18.39
N ARG A 121 8.42 -8.74 18.53
CA ARG A 121 9.72 -9.18 18.00
C ARG A 121 9.69 -9.02 16.48
N ALA A 122 10.69 -8.35 15.91
CA ALA A 122 10.84 -8.29 14.46
C ALA A 122 10.95 -9.71 13.87
N PRO A 123 10.41 -9.97 12.67
CA PRO A 123 10.55 -11.26 12.02
C PRO A 123 12.03 -11.57 11.77
N ALA A 124 12.42 -12.84 11.95
CA ALA A 124 13.72 -13.34 11.55
C ALA A 124 13.75 -13.47 10.03
N ILE A 125 14.73 -12.84 9.38
CA ILE A 125 14.88 -12.84 7.93
C ILE A 125 16.18 -13.54 7.56
N ALA A 126 16.10 -14.54 6.69
CA ALA A 126 17.26 -15.28 6.21
C ALA A 126 17.26 -15.34 4.68
N GLU A 127 18.42 -15.08 4.08
CA GLU A 127 18.63 -15.33 2.65
C GLU A 127 18.73 -16.83 2.39
N VAL A 128 18.02 -17.30 1.38
CA VAL A 128 18.11 -18.67 0.90
C VAL A 128 19.17 -18.70 -0.19
N LYS A 129 20.12 -19.65 -0.12
CA LYS A 129 21.14 -19.82 -1.17
C LYS A 129 20.50 -20.31 -2.47
N GLY A 130 20.84 -19.68 -3.58
CA GLY A 130 20.38 -20.03 -4.92
C GLY A 130 20.19 -18.80 -5.80
N ALA A 131 19.94 -19.03 -7.08
CA ALA A 131 19.50 -18.00 -8.02
C ALA A 131 18.13 -18.40 -8.56
N TRP A 132 17.20 -17.46 -8.55
CA TRP A 132 15.85 -17.67 -9.06
C TRP A 132 15.56 -16.66 -10.15
N THR A 133 14.75 -17.04 -11.13
CA THR A 133 14.24 -16.11 -12.13
C THR A 133 12.74 -15.93 -11.93
N VAL A 134 12.31 -14.69 -11.71
CA VAL A 134 10.90 -14.33 -11.55
C VAL A 134 10.61 -13.15 -12.47
N ASN A 135 9.56 -13.23 -13.30
CA ASN A 135 9.24 -12.19 -14.29
C ASN A 135 10.44 -11.75 -15.15
N GLY A 136 11.31 -12.69 -15.54
CA GLY A 136 12.51 -12.41 -16.33
C GLY A 136 13.59 -11.60 -15.60
N MET A 137 13.52 -11.51 -14.27
CA MET A 137 14.53 -10.89 -13.42
C MET A 137 15.20 -11.95 -12.54
N THR A 138 16.53 -11.95 -12.52
CA THR A 138 17.30 -12.74 -11.57
C THR A 138 17.10 -12.17 -10.16
N CYS A 139 16.72 -13.03 -9.23
CA CYS A 139 16.30 -12.68 -7.88
C CYS A 139 17.08 -13.48 -6.84
N ARG A 140 17.33 -12.86 -5.69
CA ARG A 140 17.63 -13.54 -4.43
C ARG A 140 16.33 -13.80 -3.68
N ARG A 141 16.25 -14.91 -2.96
CA ARG A 141 15.08 -15.28 -2.15
C ARG A 141 15.39 -15.11 -0.66
N TYR A 142 14.45 -14.51 0.05
CA TYR A 142 14.48 -14.34 1.50
C TYR A 142 13.28 -15.04 2.11
N LYS A 143 13.50 -15.67 3.26
CA LYS A 143 12.45 -16.22 4.12
C LYS A 143 12.30 -15.32 5.34
N ALA A 144 11.06 -14.92 5.64
CA ALA A 144 10.72 -14.28 6.90
C ALA A 144 9.96 -15.26 7.78
N ALA A 145 10.37 -15.37 9.05
CA ALA A 145 9.73 -16.21 10.04
C ALA A 145 9.40 -15.43 11.31
N PHE A 146 8.26 -15.72 11.92
CA PHE A 146 7.83 -15.18 13.21
C PHE A 146 7.54 -16.34 14.15
N GLY A 147 8.11 -16.32 15.36
CA GLY A 147 7.97 -17.44 16.31
C GLY A 147 8.44 -18.79 15.75
N GLY A 148 9.42 -18.79 14.84
CA GLY A 148 9.92 -20.01 14.18
C GLY A 148 9.04 -20.52 13.02
N GLN A 149 7.88 -19.91 12.78
CA GLN A 149 7.02 -20.28 11.66
C GLN A 149 7.27 -19.40 10.44
N LEU A 150 7.35 -20.01 9.25
CA LEU A 150 7.45 -19.28 7.99
C LEU A 150 6.19 -18.44 7.79
N THR A 151 6.38 -17.13 7.66
CA THR A 151 5.30 -16.19 7.37
C THR A 151 5.41 -15.61 5.98
N GLN A 152 6.61 -15.50 5.41
CA GLN A 152 6.79 -14.97 4.05
C GLN A 152 7.97 -15.57 3.29
N ASP A 153 7.81 -15.66 1.98
CA ASP A 153 8.92 -15.75 1.03
C ASP A 153 8.94 -14.50 0.14
N ILE A 154 10.12 -13.92 -0.06
CA ILE A 154 10.30 -12.65 -0.78
C ILE A 154 11.43 -12.82 -1.79
N TRP A 155 11.14 -12.56 -3.07
CA TRP A 155 12.13 -12.55 -4.14
C TRP A 155 12.47 -11.12 -4.50
N VAL A 156 13.76 -10.83 -4.54
CA VAL A 156 14.29 -9.48 -4.67
C VAL A 156 15.29 -9.46 -5.83
N ALA A 157 15.01 -8.64 -6.84
CA ALA A 157 15.94 -8.35 -7.92
C ALA A 157 16.86 -7.19 -7.53
N ASP A 158 18.04 -7.12 -8.16
CA ASP A 158 18.86 -5.92 -8.05
C ASP A 158 18.12 -4.68 -8.60
N TRP A 159 18.29 -3.54 -7.95
CA TRP A 159 17.64 -2.28 -8.35
C TRP A 159 17.97 -1.90 -9.80
N ALA A 160 19.24 -1.98 -10.19
CA ALA A 160 19.68 -1.66 -11.54
C ALA A 160 19.10 -2.65 -12.57
N ALA A 161 19.04 -3.94 -12.23
CA ALA A 161 18.40 -4.95 -13.08
C ALA A 161 16.88 -4.73 -13.25
N ALA A 162 16.22 -4.12 -12.26
CA ALA A 162 14.84 -3.68 -12.34
C ALA A 162 14.67 -2.33 -13.07
N GLY A 163 15.75 -1.60 -13.36
CA GLY A 163 15.71 -0.30 -14.03
C GLY A 163 15.27 0.87 -13.14
N MET A 164 15.46 0.76 -11.83
CA MET A 164 15.00 1.74 -10.84
C MET A 164 16.05 1.93 -9.74
N LYS A 165 16.04 3.04 -9.01
CA LYS A 165 16.87 3.23 -7.81
C LYS A 165 16.04 2.96 -6.56
N SER A 166 16.69 2.56 -5.46
CA SER A 166 16.02 2.39 -4.16
C SER A 166 15.24 3.63 -3.72
N ALA A 167 15.77 4.83 -4.01
CA ALA A 167 15.13 6.10 -3.68
C ALA A 167 13.76 6.28 -4.36
N ASP A 168 13.58 5.79 -5.59
CA ASP A 168 12.34 5.91 -6.35
C ASP A 168 11.21 5.07 -5.73
N PHE A 169 11.57 4.00 -5.02
CA PHE A 169 10.64 3.10 -4.34
C PHE A 169 10.36 3.48 -2.87
N LYS A 170 11.06 4.49 -2.34
CA LYS A 170 11.00 4.88 -0.92
C LYS A 170 9.57 5.20 -0.45
N VAL A 171 8.74 5.76 -1.32
CA VAL A 171 7.33 6.07 -1.01
C VAL A 171 6.52 4.83 -0.66
N VAL A 172 6.81 3.67 -1.26
CA VAL A 172 6.12 2.41 -0.97
C VAL A 172 6.43 1.96 0.45
N ASN A 173 7.70 2.04 0.86
CA ASN A 173 8.11 1.72 2.22
C ASN A 173 7.47 2.68 3.25
N LEU A 174 7.37 3.97 2.91
CA LEU A 174 6.73 4.96 3.78
C LEU A 174 5.22 4.76 3.87
N LEU A 175 4.54 4.46 2.76
CA LEU A 175 3.12 4.10 2.75
C LEU A 175 2.85 2.92 3.67
N ALA A 176 3.59 1.83 3.50
CA ALA A 176 3.33 0.63 4.26
C ALA A 176 3.74 0.77 5.74
N GLY A 177 4.73 1.62 6.06
CA GLY A 177 5.02 2.03 7.44
C GLY A 177 3.95 2.94 8.07
N SER A 178 3.37 3.86 7.28
CA SER A 178 2.20 4.64 7.70
C SER A 178 0.99 3.75 7.96
N TYR A 179 0.73 2.79 7.08
CA TYR A 179 -0.32 1.80 7.25
C TYR A 179 -0.13 0.99 8.54
N ASP A 180 1.07 0.46 8.80
CA ASP A 180 1.37 -0.28 10.04
C ASP A 180 1.12 0.57 11.30
N ARG A 181 1.47 1.87 11.30
CA ARG A 181 1.17 2.77 12.42
C ARG A 181 -0.33 3.01 12.59
N ILE A 182 -1.01 3.33 11.49
CA ILE A 182 -2.45 3.54 11.43
C ILE A 182 -3.17 2.31 12.01
N MET A 183 -2.82 1.11 11.56
CA MET A 183 -3.40 -0.15 12.00
C MET A 183 -3.10 -0.49 13.47
N LYS A 184 -1.89 -0.21 13.96
CA LYS A 184 -1.52 -0.42 15.36
C LYS A 184 -2.19 0.57 16.31
N SER A 185 -2.54 1.76 15.82
CA SER A 185 -3.18 2.80 16.64
C SER A 185 -4.63 2.43 17.00
N SER A 186 -5.30 1.64 16.15
CA SER A 186 -6.59 1.05 16.49
C SER A 186 -6.37 -0.25 17.28
N ASN A 187 -6.36 -0.17 18.61
CA ASN A 187 -6.32 -1.33 19.54
C ASN A 187 -7.46 -2.36 19.35
N MET A 188 -8.30 -2.21 18.32
CA MET A 188 -9.61 -2.84 18.19
C MET A 188 -9.89 -3.57 16.87
N ILE A 189 -8.93 -3.66 15.94
CA ILE A 189 -9.16 -4.45 14.73
C ILE A 189 -8.23 -5.66 14.66
N PRO A 190 -8.45 -6.72 15.47
CA PRO A 190 -7.78 -8.01 15.33
C PRO A 190 -8.02 -8.70 13.98
N SER A 191 -8.93 -8.17 13.14
CA SER A 191 -9.51 -8.87 12.00
C SER A 191 -9.15 -8.31 10.62
N LEU A 192 -8.37 -7.22 10.52
CA LEU A 192 -7.83 -6.75 9.23
C LEU A 192 -6.62 -7.58 8.74
N ASP A 193 -6.51 -8.82 9.24
CA ASP A 193 -5.62 -9.90 8.78
C ASP A 193 -5.78 -10.24 7.28
N PHE A 194 -6.79 -9.66 6.61
CA PHE A 194 -7.09 -9.83 5.19
C PHE A 194 -6.31 -8.92 4.25
N MET A 195 -5.70 -7.83 4.75
CA MET A 195 -4.81 -7.03 3.93
C MET A 195 -3.38 -7.53 4.09
N VAL A 196 -2.74 -7.88 2.97
CA VAL A 196 -1.39 -8.44 2.94
C VAL A 196 -0.44 -7.61 3.79
N TYR A 197 -0.19 -8.13 4.99
CA TYR A 197 0.79 -7.60 5.91
C TYR A 197 2.16 -7.92 5.32
N ILE A 198 2.72 -6.99 4.57
CA ILE A 198 4.15 -6.96 4.30
C ILE A 198 4.77 -6.19 5.45
N PRO A 199 5.35 -6.85 6.49
CA PRO A 199 6.15 -6.15 7.47
C PRO A 199 7.32 -5.47 6.75
N VAL A 200 7.12 -4.18 6.44
CA VAL A 200 8.08 -3.29 5.76
C VAL A 200 9.36 -3.16 6.57
N SER A 201 9.27 -3.35 7.90
CA SER A 201 10.42 -3.39 8.78
C SER A 201 11.48 -4.41 8.32
N GLY A 202 11.06 -5.46 7.60
CA GLY A 202 11.94 -6.40 6.93
C GLY A 202 12.45 -5.97 5.55
N LEU A 203 11.64 -5.26 4.76
CA LEU A 203 11.99 -4.82 3.40
C LEU A 203 13.27 -3.97 3.38
N ASN A 204 13.45 -3.12 4.38
CA ASN A 204 14.63 -2.24 4.50
C ASN A 204 15.95 -3.03 4.62
N ARG A 205 15.88 -4.29 5.09
CA ARG A 205 17.04 -5.18 5.25
C ARG A 205 17.36 -5.94 3.96
N MET A 206 16.46 -5.92 2.98
CA MET A 206 16.63 -6.55 1.68
C MET A 206 17.00 -5.48 0.64
N ASN A 207 18.25 -5.48 0.20
CA ASN A 207 18.71 -4.50 -0.79
C ASN A 207 18.28 -4.90 -2.21
N GLY A 208 17.10 -4.49 -2.64
CA GLY A 208 16.66 -4.63 -4.04
C GLY A 208 15.17 -4.44 -4.25
N PHE A 209 14.73 -4.51 -5.51
CA PHE A 209 13.33 -4.39 -5.90
C PHE A 209 12.58 -5.69 -5.60
N PRO A 210 11.51 -5.68 -4.77
CA PRO A 210 10.70 -6.87 -4.56
C PRO A 210 9.98 -7.24 -5.86
N VAL A 211 10.14 -8.48 -6.31
CA VAL A 211 9.50 -8.99 -7.52
C VAL A 211 8.32 -9.89 -7.19
N LEU A 212 8.47 -10.74 -6.18
CA LEU A 212 7.44 -11.68 -5.74
C LEU A 212 7.44 -11.76 -4.23
N ILE A 213 6.24 -11.70 -3.64
CA ILE A 213 6.03 -11.83 -2.20
C ILE A 213 4.95 -12.90 -2.03
N LYS A 214 5.23 -13.91 -1.22
CA LYS A 214 4.28 -14.93 -0.79
C LYS A 214 4.07 -14.80 0.70
N GLN A 215 2.81 -14.77 1.13
CA GLN A 215 2.45 -14.71 2.54
C GLN A 215 1.80 -16.03 2.96
N TYR A 216 2.25 -16.56 4.09
CA TYR A 216 1.81 -17.83 4.64
C TYR A 216 1.14 -17.62 6.01
N ARG A 217 0.13 -18.43 6.30
CA ARG A 217 -0.50 -18.54 7.62
C ARG A 217 -0.67 -20.01 7.95
N LYS A 218 -0.15 -20.44 9.10
CA LYS A 218 -0.16 -21.85 9.53
C LYS A 218 0.35 -22.82 8.45
N GLY A 219 1.38 -22.41 7.70
CA GLY A 219 1.98 -23.19 6.61
C GLY A 219 1.25 -23.15 5.27
N ALA A 220 0.02 -22.63 5.21
CA ALA A 220 -0.72 -22.48 3.96
C ALA A 220 -0.42 -21.13 3.29
N LEU A 221 -0.27 -21.13 1.97
CA LEU A 221 -0.18 -19.89 1.19
C LEU A 221 -1.52 -19.16 1.27
N GLN A 222 -1.48 -17.87 1.61
CA GLN A 222 -2.68 -17.02 1.71
C GLN A 222 -2.71 -16.02 0.56
N TYR A 223 -1.57 -15.39 0.28
CA TYR A 223 -1.48 -14.34 -0.71
C TYR A 223 -0.20 -14.43 -1.52
N GLU A 224 -0.29 -14.04 -2.79
CA GLU A 224 0.87 -13.83 -3.66
C GLU A 224 0.78 -12.44 -4.30
N ILE A 225 1.85 -11.65 -4.16
CA ILE A 225 1.99 -10.36 -4.83
C ILE A 225 3.15 -10.47 -5.81
N LEU A 226 2.88 -10.20 -7.07
CA LEU A 226 3.87 -10.18 -8.14
C LEU A 226 3.97 -8.76 -8.71
N LEU A 227 5.16 -8.17 -8.63
CA LEU A 227 5.45 -6.88 -9.21
C LEU A 227 6.15 -7.06 -10.57
N SER A 228 5.64 -6.39 -11.60
CA SER A 228 6.31 -6.35 -12.89
C SER A 228 7.59 -5.53 -12.83
N ARG A 229 8.42 -5.64 -13.87
CA ARG A 229 9.50 -4.66 -14.09
C ARG A 229 8.90 -3.25 -14.14
N PRO A 230 9.47 -2.27 -13.41
CA PRO A 230 9.10 -0.86 -13.52
C PRO A 230 9.28 -0.34 -14.95
N VAL A 231 8.33 0.46 -15.42
CA VAL A 231 8.39 1.16 -16.71
C VAL A 231 8.40 2.65 -16.46
N PHE A 232 9.44 3.34 -16.92
CA PHE A 232 9.52 4.79 -16.82
C PHE A 232 8.49 5.46 -17.74
N LYS A 233 7.69 6.38 -17.20
CA LYS A 233 6.63 7.09 -17.93
C LYS A 233 6.53 8.55 -17.50
N LYS A 234 6.21 9.42 -18.46
CA LYS A 234 5.70 10.77 -18.16
C LYS A 234 4.25 10.65 -17.71
N MET A 235 3.93 11.24 -16.57
CA MET A 235 2.64 11.15 -15.91
C MET A 235 2.15 12.55 -15.53
N PRO A 236 0.87 12.87 -15.72
CA PRO A 236 0.32 14.14 -15.27
C PRO A 236 0.22 14.16 -13.74
N ALA A 237 0.49 15.33 -13.15
CA ALA A 237 0.43 15.56 -11.70
C ALA A 237 -0.93 15.18 -11.09
N SER A 238 -2.01 15.31 -11.86
CA SER A 238 -3.38 15.01 -11.46
C SER A 238 -3.63 13.54 -11.10
N LEU A 239 -2.76 12.62 -11.50
CA LEU A 239 -2.86 11.22 -11.06
C LEU A 239 -2.54 11.03 -9.57
N PHE A 240 -1.83 11.98 -8.97
CA PHE A 240 -1.36 11.89 -7.58
C PHE A 240 -2.12 12.84 -6.64
N GLN A 241 -3.23 13.40 -7.10
CA GLN A 241 -4.02 14.38 -6.37
C GLN A 241 -5.47 13.96 -6.34
N VAL A 242 -6.17 14.33 -5.26
CA VAL A 242 -7.63 14.28 -5.25
C VAL A 242 -8.11 15.32 -6.26
N PRO A 243 -8.95 14.96 -7.23
CA PRO A 243 -9.44 15.94 -8.21
C PRO A 243 -10.24 17.04 -7.52
N GLU A 244 -10.23 18.24 -8.10
CA GLU A 244 -11.01 19.36 -7.61
C GLU A 244 -12.52 19.02 -7.62
N GLY A 245 -13.24 19.51 -6.62
CA GLY A 245 -14.68 19.27 -6.47
C GLY A 245 -15.07 17.94 -5.83
N PHE A 246 -14.11 17.04 -5.55
CA PHE A 246 -14.42 15.79 -4.88
C PHE A 246 -14.84 16.02 -3.43
N ARG A 247 -15.90 15.34 -3.00
CA ARG A 247 -16.44 15.43 -1.64
C ARG A 247 -15.71 14.47 -0.71
N LYS A 248 -15.25 14.95 0.44
CA LYS A 248 -14.74 14.08 1.50
C LYS A 248 -15.92 13.33 2.14
N VAL A 249 -15.83 12.01 2.17
CA VAL A 249 -16.77 11.12 2.87
C VAL A 249 -16.05 10.40 4.02
N TRP A 250 -16.82 10.05 5.03
CA TRP A 250 -16.33 9.28 6.17
C TRP A 250 -16.50 7.79 5.90
N PHE A 251 -15.63 6.98 6.52
CA PHE A 251 -15.85 5.54 6.64
C PHE A 251 -16.97 5.25 7.63
#